data_AF-A0A935MMJ0-F1
#
_entry.id   AF-A0A935MMJ0-F1
#
_cell.length_a   1.000
_cell.length_b   1.000
_cell.length_c   1.000
_cell.angle_alpha   90.00
_cell.angle_beta   90.00
_cell.angle_gamma   90.00
#
_symmetry.space_group_name_H-M   'P 1'
#
loop_
_entity.id
_entity.type
_entity.pdbx_description
1 polymer ?
#
loop_
_entity_poly.entity_id
_entity_poly.type
_entity_poly.pdbx_seq_one_letter_code
_entity_poly.pdbx_strand_id
1 'polypeptide(L)'
;MKTFDQTGTIGDQVRFGLGKSSFGYLLEKSPDSNFSASFADGIIVVRVPASDANSWASSDEVSLAGTFRPDEQTELKILIEKDFVCLNAHNDEDQTDRYPHPKGDNAC
;
A
#
# COMPACT_ATOMS: atom_id res chain seq x y z
N MET A 1 15.38 2.12 -6.57
CA MET A 1 14.58 1.87 -5.35
C MET A 1 14.00 0.47 -5.42
N LYS A 2 13.88 -0.27 -4.31
CA LYS A 2 13.30 -1.62 -4.33
C LYS A 2 11.78 -1.50 -4.25
N THR A 3 11.06 -2.13 -5.17
CA THR A 3 9.59 -2.07 -5.25
C THR A 3 8.94 -3.09 -4.33
N PHE A 4 7.66 -2.90 -3.99
CA PHE A 4 6.87 -3.86 -3.22
C PHE A 4 6.93 -5.28 -3.80
N ASP A 5 7.02 -5.39 -5.13
CA ASP A 5 7.15 -6.69 -5.78
C ASP A 5 8.46 -7.42 -5.38
N GLN A 6 9.57 -6.68 -5.30
CA GLN A 6 10.90 -7.24 -4.99
C GLN A 6 11.13 -7.46 -3.50
N THR A 7 10.62 -6.58 -2.64
CA THR A 7 10.84 -6.64 -1.18
C THR A 7 9.80 -7.46 -0.46
N GLY A 8 8.60 -7.57 -1.04
CA GLY A 8 7.42 -8.09 -0.36
C GLY A 8 6.85 -7.18 0.72
N THR A 9 7.41 -5.99 0.91
CA THR A 9 7.02 -5.04 1.96
C THR A 9 7.16 -3.60 1.48
N ILE A 10 6.16 -2.76 1.74
CA ILE A 10 6.22 -1.31 1.52
C ILE A 10 5.47 -0.60 2.63
N GLY A 11 5.98 0.53 3.08
CA GLY A 11 5.39 1.27 4.18
C GLY A 11 6.08 2.59 4.40
N ASP A 12 5.42 3.48 5.13
CA ASP A 12 5.94 4.78 5.50
C ASP A 12 5.45 5.17 6.90
N GLN A 13 6.11 6.14 7.51
CA GLN A 13 5.81 6.64 8.84
C GLN A 13 6.04 8.15 8.94
N VAL A 14 5.04 8.84 9.47
CA VAL A 14 5.10 10.27 9.79
C VAL A 14 5.20 10.48 11.30
N ARG A 15 5.95 11.51 11.71
CA ARG A 15 6.07 11.96 13.10
C ARG A 15 5.35 13.29 13.29
N PHE A 16 4.47 13.36 14.28
CA PHE A 16 3.66 14.54 14.60
C PHE A 16 4.25 15.41 15.72
N GLY A 17 5.45 15.09 16.23
CA GLY A 17 6.10 15.87 17.27
C GLY A 17 7.20 15.11 18.00
N LEU A 18 7.53 15.58 19.20
CA LEU A 18 8.47 14.91 20.11
C LEU A 18 7.78 13.73 20.81
N GLY A 19 8.56 12.70 21.16
CA GLY A 19 8.05 11.50 21.85
C GLY A 19 7.49 10.43 20.90
N LYS A 20 6.54 9.60 21.38
CA LYS A 20 5.94 8.47 20.64
C LYS A 20 4.75 8.88 19.76
N SER A 21 4.78 10.09 19.20
CA SER A 21 3.70 10.62 18.35
C SER A 21 3.99 10.33 16.88
N SER A 22 3.78 9.08 16.48
CA SER A 22 3.98 8.65 15.10
C SER A 22 2.79 7.87 14.58
N PHE A 23 2.53 8.01 13.30
CA PHE A 23 1.59 7.20 12.56
C PHE A 23 2.31 6.56 11.38
N GLY A 24 2.03 5.29 11.10
CA GLY A 24 2.59 4.62 9.95
C GLY A 24 1.67 3.57 9.38
N TYR A 25 2.08 3.06 8.23
CA TYR A 25 1.45 1.90 7.61
C TYR A 25 2.53 0.97 7.05
N LEU A 26 2.17 -0.31 6.95
CA LEU A 26 2.97 -1.35 6.32
C LEU A 26 2.03 -2.27 5.54
N LEU A 27 2.33 -2.45 4.26
CA LEU A 27 1.76 -3.50 3.43
C LEU A 27 2.82 -4.58 3.26
N GLU A 28 2.48 -5.83 3.58
CA GLU A 28 3.39 -6.97 3.42
C GLU A 28 2.72 -8.19 2.77
N LYS A 29 3.50 -8.91 1.96
CA LYS A 29 3.12 -10.22 1.42
C LYS A 29 3.09 -11.24 2.56
N SER A 30 2.05 -12.06 2.61
CA SER A 30 1.88 -13.15 3.56
C SER A 30 1.86 -14.50 2.85
N PRO A 31 2.39 -15.57 3.47
CA PRO A 31 2.16 -16.94 3.00
C PRO A 31 0.70 -17.41 3.20
N ASP A 32 -0.09 -16.70 3.99
CA ASP A 32 -1.49 -17.04 4.22
C ASP A 32 -2.36 -16.78 2.98
N SER A 33 -3.46 -17.53 2.87
CA SER A 33 -4.41 -17.40 1.75
C SER A 33 -5.41 -16.26 1.92
N ASN A 34 -5.46 -15.62 3.09
CA ASN A 34 -6.44 -14.59 3.43
C ASN A 34 -5.76 -13.27 3.78
N PHE A 35 -6.50 -12.18 3.57
CA PHE A 35 -6.10 -10.86 4.03
C PHE A 35 -6.16 -10.81 5.56
N SER A 36 -5.23 -10.07 6.16
CA SER A 36 -5.36 -9.66 7.57
C SER A 36 -4.91 -8.23 7.78
N ALA A 37 -5.43 -7.62 8.84
CA ALA A 37 -5.03 -6.28 9.23
C ALA A 37 -4.87 -6.19 10.76
N SER A 38 -3.90 -5.41 11.20
CA SER A 38 -3.70 -5.11 12.62
C SER A 38 -3.33 -3.65 12.80
N PHE A 39 -3.70 -3.06 13.94
CA PHE A 39 -3.26 -1.74 14.34
C PHE A 39 -2.65 -1.79 15.74
N ALA A 40 -1.36 -1.50 15.83
CA ALA A 40 -0.61 -1.49 17.09
C ALA A 40 0.49 -0.43 17.02
N ASP A 41 0.75 0.23 18.16
CA ASP A 41 1.81 1.23 18.29
C ASP A 41 1.80 2.34 17.21
N GLY A 42 0.60 2.72 16.75
CA GLY A 42 0.42 3.75 15.73
C GLY A 42 0.67 3.27 14.29
N ILE A 43 0.83 1.96 14.07
CA ILE A 43 1.10 1.40 12.74
C ILE A 43 -0.04 0.48 12.32
N ILE A 44 -0.61 0.76 11.13
CA ILE A 44 -1.49 -0.17 10.44
C ILE A 44 -0.62 -1.17 9.68
N VAL A 45 -0.80 -2.47 9.91
CA VAL A 45 -0.17 -3.52 9.10
C VAL A 45 -1.24 -4.27 8.35
N VAL A 46 -1.16 -4.24 7.02
CA VAL A 46 -2.00 -5.02 6.12
C VAL A 46 -1.17 -6.14 5.52
N ARG A 47 -1.66 -7.37 5.64
CA ARG A 47 -1.05 -8.56 5.08
C ARG A 47 -1.92 -9.08 3.96
N VAL A 48 -1.32 -9.31 2.81
CA VAL A 48 -2.00 -9.79 1.60
C VAL A 48 -1.41 -11.11 1.13
N PRO A 49 -2.21 -12.06 0.61
CA PRO A 49 -1.68 -13.29 0.06
C PRO A 49 -0.61 -13.01 -1.01
N ALA A 50 0.53 -13.71 -0.94
CA ALA A 50 1.64 -13.47 -1.85
C ALA A 50 1.26 -13.68 -3.33
N SER A 51 0.36 -14.63 -3.62
CA SER A 51 -0.18 -14.85 -4.97
C SER A 51 -0.90 -13.60 -5.52
N ASP A 52 -1.73 -13.00 -4.69
CA ASP A 52 -2.57 -11.87 -5.06
C ASP A 52 -1.71 -10.62 -5.21
N ALA A 53 -0.79 -10.42 -4.28
CA ALA A 53 0.17 -9.33 -4.30
C ALA A 53 1.08 -9.37 -5.52
N ASN A 54 1.63 -10.54 -5.88
CA ASN A 54 2.46 -10.70 -7.07
C ASN A 54 1.66 -10.40 -8.34
N SER A 55 0.47 -10.99 -8.46
CA SER A 55 -0.39 -10.82 -9.64
C SER A 55 -0.82 -9.35 -9.83
N TRP A 56 -1.17 -8.67 -8.74
CA TRP A 56 -1.52 -7.26 -8.76
C TRP A 56 -0.30 -6.38 -9.07
N ALA A 57 0.84 -6.59 -8.41
CA ALA A 57 2.02 -5.77 -8.61
C ALA A 57 2.59 -5.87 -10.05
N SER A 58 2.46 -7.03 -10.70
CA SER A 58 2.95 -7.27 -12.06
C SER A 58 1.93 -6.98 -13.17
N SER A 59 0.72 -6.54 -12.85
CA SER A 59 -0.35 -6.27 -13.84
C SER A 59 -0.66 -4.77 -13.96
N ASP A 60 -1.53 -4.43 -14.90
CA ASP A 60 -2.07 -3.07 -15.07
C ASP A 60 -3.25 -2.79 -14.11
N GLU A 61 -3.61 -3.74 -13.24
CA GLU A 61 -4.68 -3.54 -12.26
C GLU A 61 -4.30 -2.45 -11.26
N VAL A 62 -5.19 -1.48 -11.07
CA VAL A 62 -4.97 -0.35 -10.17
C VAL A 62 -5.13 -0.77 -8.72
N SER A 63 -6.18 -1.54 -8.44
CA SER A 63 -6.62 -1.81 -7.08
C SER A 63 -6.59 -3.31 -6.76
N LEU A 64 -6.18 -3.64 -5.54
CA LEU A 64 -6.29 -4.96 -4.92
C LEU A 64 -7.28 -4.86 -3.76
N ALA A 65 -8.32 -5.70 -3.79
CA ALA A 65 -9.36 -5.70 -2.78
C ALA A 65 -9.41 -7.03 -2.02
N GLY A 66 -9.74 -6.96 -0.74
CA GLY A 66 -9.92 -8.13 0.10
C GLY A 66 -10.76 -7.81 1.33
N THR A 67 -11.10 -8.85 2.08
CA THR A 67 -11.89 -8.72 3.30
C THR A 67 -11.18 -9.44 4.44
N PHE A 68 -11.12 -8.80 5.60
CA PHE A 68 -10.62 -9.37 6.83
C PHE A 68 -11.74 -9.43 7.87
N ARG A 69 -11.94 -10.60 8.48
CA ARG A 69 -12.91 -10.80 9.56
C ARG A 69 -12.15 -11.28 10.81
N PRO A 70 -11.85 -10.40 11.78
CA PRO A 70 -11.17 -10.80 13.01
C PRO A 70 -12.05 -11.65 13.93
N ASP A 71 -13.38 -11.51 13.80
CA ASP A 71 -14.39 -12.25 14.55
C ASP A 71 -15.69 -12.33 13.72
N GLU A 72 -16.70 -13.03 14.27
CA GLU A 72 -18.02 -13.26 13.62
C GLU A 72 -18.87 -11.99 13.45
N GLN A 73 -18.54 -10.89 14.14
CA GLN A 73 -19.33 -9.66 14.17
C GLN A 73 -18.70 -8.53 13.36
N THR A 74 -17.42 -8.68 13.00
CA THR A 74 -16.62 -7.61 12.41
C THR A 74 -16.17 -8.00 11.00
N GLU A 75 -16.44 -7.12 10.04
CA GLU A 75 -15.93 -7.23 8.69
C GLU A 75 -15.19 -5.94 8.31
N LEU A 76 -13.90 -6.07 8.01
CA LEU A 76 -13.08 -4.99 7.45
C LEU A 76 -12.91 -5.24 5.95
N LYS A 77 -13.40 -4.31 5.13
CA LYS A 77 -13.09 -4.26 3.71
C LYS A 77 -11.80 -3.49 3.49
N ILE A 78 -10.89 -4.08 2.73
CA ILE A 78 -9.56 -3.56 2.45
C ILE A 78 -9.48 -3.28 0.95
N LEU A 79 -9.09 -2.06 0.59
CA LEU A 79 -8.79 -1.65 -0.78
C LEU A 79 -7.38 -1.03 -0.78
N ILE A 80 -6.51 -1.57 -1.62
CA ILE A 80 -5.13 -1.11 -1.81
C ILE A 80 -5.02 -0.63 -3.24
N GLU A 81 -4.49 0.56 -3.47
CA GLU A 81 -4.38 1.16 -4.80
C GLU A 81 -2.95 1.56 -5.08
N LYS A 82 -2.51 1.37 -6.34
CA LYS A 82 -1.24 1.91 -6.81
C LYS A 82 -1.32 3.42 -6.82
N ASP A 83 -0.36 4.07 -6.18
CA ASP A 83 -0.17 5.51 -6.33
C ASP A 83 0.48 5.77 -7.70
N PHE A 84 -0.08 6.69 -8.50
CA PHE A 84 0.41 6.99 -9.84
C PHE A 84 1.04 8.38 -9.90
N VAL A 85 2.04 8.55 -10.76
CA VAL A 85 2.65 9.85 -11.04
C VAL A 85 1.56 10.86 -11.42
N CYS A 86 1.53 12.00 -10.73
CA CYS A 86 0.60 13.07 -11.05
C CYS A 86 1.14 13.86 -12.24
N LEU A 87 0.32 14.01 -13.27
CA LEU A 87 0.71 14.72 -14.52
C LEU A 87 0.96 16.23 -14.29
N ASN A 88 0.39 16.79 -13.22
CA ASN A 88 0.55 18.20 -12.82
C ASN A 88 1.28 18.33 -11.47
N ALA A 89 2.29 17.48 -11.23
CA ALA A 89 3.09 17.55 -10.02
C ALA A 89 3.61 18.98 -9.76
N HIS A 90 3.48 19.47 -8.54
CA HIS A 90 4.28 20.63 -8.15
C HIS A 90 5.76 20.20 -8.09
N ASN A 91 6.64 21.12 -8.42
CA ASN A 91 8.07 20.90 -8.58
C ASN A 91 8.81 20.53 -7.28
N ASP A 92 8.13 20.55 -6.13
CA ASP A 92 8.61 20.14 -4.82
C ASP A 92 8.04 18.78 -4.34
N GLU A 93 7.20 18.11 -5.13
CA GLU A 93 6.61 16.82 -4.78
C GLU A 93 7.54 15.65 -5.20
N ASP A 94 7.97 14.83 -4.24
CA ASP A 94 8.68 13.58 -4.53
C ASP A 94 7.68 12.53 -5.01
N GLN A 95 7.88 12.03 -6.23
CA GLN A 95 7.04 11.00 -6.86
C GLN A 95 7.86 9.78 -7.30
N THR A 96 9.09 9.62 -6.78
CA THR A 96 10.03 8.58 -7.22
C THR A 96 9.58 7.16 -6.88
N ASP A 97 8.60 6.98 -6.01
CA ASP A 97 8.00 5.71 -5.59
C ASP A 97 6.65 5.39 -6.25
N ARG A 98 6.15 6.26 -7.13
CA ARG A 98 4.84 6.10 -7.79
C ARG A 98 4.93 5.26 -9.05
N TYR A 99 3.81 4.63 -9.41
CA TYR A 99 3.64 3.89 -10.66
C TYR A 99 3.50 4.86 -11.86
N PRO A 100 3.95 4.46 -13.07
CA PRO A 100 3.71 5.24 -14.27
C PRO A 100 2.22 5.45 -14.52
N HIS A 101 1.81 6.68 -14.81
CA HIS A 101 0.40 6.98 -15.03
C HIS A 101 -0.12 6.25 -16.29
N PRO A 102 -1.26 5.53 -16.23
CA PRO A 102 -1.73 4.69 -17.34
C PRO A 102 -2.15 5.47 -18.61
N LYS A 103 -2.38 6.78 -18.48
CA LYS A 103 -2.61 7.69 -19.63
C LYS A 103 -1.33 8.18 -20.32
N GLY A 104 -0.14 7.82 -19.80
CA GLY A 104 1.16 8.28 -20.30
C GLY A 104 1.50 9.72 -19.94
N ASP A 105 2.78 10.10 -20.16
CA ASP A 105 3.38 11.41 -19.86
C ASP A 105 2.85 12.59 -20.72
N ASN A 106 1.93 12.34 -21.66
CA ASN A 106 1.48 13.35 -22.63
C ASN A 106 0.34 14.25 -22.13
N ALA A 107 0.25 14.47 -20.81
CA ALA A 107 -0.58 15.53 -20.25
C ALA A 107 0.31 16.62 -19.67
N CYS A 108 0.95 17.35 -20.57
CA CYS A 108 1.41 18.72 -20.37
C CYS A 108 0.89 19.53 -21.56
#